data_AF-A0A7C3VPC0-F1
#
_entry.id   AF-A0A7C3VPC0-F1
#
_cell.length_a   1.000
_cell.length_b   1.000
_cell.length_c   1.000
_cell.angle_alpha   90.00
_cell.angle_beta   90.00
_cell.angle_gamma   90.00
#
_symmetry.space_group_name_H-M   'P 1'
#
loop_
_entity.id
_entity.type
_entity.pdbx_description
1 polymer ?
#
loop_
_entity_poly.entity_id
_entity_poly.type
_entity_poly.pdbx_seq_one_letter_code
_entity_poly.pdbx_strand_id
1 'polypeptide(L)' 'MPLLRAFDRFFKHDASGGILLMVSAVLAMIVANSALNPYYESFLGSYLKITINDVGLSKPLILWINDGLMAVFFFL' A
#
# COMPACT_ATOMS: atom_id res chain seq x y z
N MET A 1 3.89 26.86 13.79
CA MET A 1 3.68 25.57 13.09
C MET A 1 2.35 24.92 13.51
N PRO A 2 1.19 25.52 13.15
CA PRO A 2 -0.13 24.99 13.52
C PRO A 2 -0.48 23.67 12.82
N LEU A 3 0.06 23.43 11.62
CA LEU A 3 -0.16 22.21 10.83
C LEU A 3 0.35 20.94 11.53
N LEU A 4 1.56 20.98 12.11
CA LEU A 4 2.13 19.84 12.83
C LEU A 4 1.28 19.43 14.04
N ARG A 5 0.74 20.42 14.78
CA ARG A 5 -0.18 20.17 15.91
C ARG A 5 -1.53 19.60 15.48
N ALA A 6 -1.98 19.92 14.26
CA ALA A 6 -3.21 19.35 13.70
C ALA A 6 -3.03 17.88 13.33
N PHE A 7 -1.88 17.50 12.74
CA PHE A 7 -1.54 16.10 12.48
C PHE A 7 -1.40 15.28 13.77
N ASP A 8 -0.77 15.82 14.82
CA ASP A 8 -0.67 15.14 16.13
C ASP A 8 -2.03 14.90 16.80
N ARG A 9 -2.96 15.86 16.69
CA ARG A 9 -4.32 15.67 17.21
C ARG A 9 -5.15 14.71 16.36
N PHE A 10 -4.92 14.69 15.06
CA PHE A 10 -5.60 13.78 14.14
C PHE A 10 -5.22 12.33 14.43
N PHE A 11 -3.93 12.02 14.58
CA PHE A 11 -3.44 10.68 14.94
C PHE A 11 -3.87 10.20 16.33
N LYS A 12 -4.31 11.10 17.22
CA LYS A 12 -4.84 10.75 18.55
C LYS A 12 -6.29 10.25 18.54
N HIS A 13 -6.95 10.22 17.39
CA HIS A 13 -8.34 9.81 17.28
C HIS A 13 -8.45 8.45 16.59
N ASP A 14 -9.21 7.51 17.18
CA ASP A 14 -9.43 6.16 16.62
C ASP A 14 -10.01 6.21 15.18
N ALA A 15 -10.73 7.28 14.85
CA ALA A 15 -11.28 7.52 13.51
C ALA A 15 -10.23 7.86 12.43
N SER A 16 -9.00 8.22 12.80
CA SER A 16 -7.96 8.65 11.86
C SER A 16 -7.51 7.55 10.90
N GLY A 17 -7.45 6.30 11.39
CA GLY A 17 -7.15 5.14 10.55
C GLY A 17 -8.17 4.93 9.44
N GLY A 18 -9.47 5.03 9.77
CA GLY A 18 -10.55 4.91 8.79
C GLY A 18 -10.53 6.01 7.73
N ILE A 19 -10.25 7.26 8.13
CA ILE A 19 -10.15 8.39 7.19
C ILE A 19 -8.94 8.20 6.27
N LEU A 20 -7.79 7.79 6.80
CA LEU A 20 -6.59 7.54 6.00
C LEU A 20 -6.81 6.43 4.97
N LEU A 21 -7.48 5.34 5.36
CA LEU A 21 -7.88 4.27 4.44
C LEU A 21 -8.79 4.78 3.33
N MET A 22 -9.80 5.58 3.67
CA MET A 22 -10.73 6.14 2.68
C MET A 22 -10.02 7.05 1.69
N VAL A 23 -9.15 7.95 2.16
CA VAL A 23 -8.35 8.82 1.29
C VAL A 23 -7.45 7.99 0.37
N SER A 24 -6.81 6.95 0.92
CA SER A 24 -5.94 6.05 0.14
C SER A 24 -6.72 5.32 -0.96
N ALA A 25 -7.93 4.85 -0.68
CA ALA A 25 -8.80 4.20 -1.66
C ALA A 25 -9.24 5.17 -2.76
N VAL A 26 -9.62 6.40 -2.41
CA VAL A 26 -9.97 7.44 -3.39
C VAL A 26 -8.77 7.78 -4.29
N LEU A 27 -7.58 7.94 -3.72
CA LEU A 27 -6.36 8.17 -4.50
C LEU A 27 -6.06 7.00 -5.43
N ALA A 28 -6.18 5.75 -4.96
CA ALA A 28 -6.01 4.57 -5.81
C ALA A 28 -6.99 4.56 -6.99
N MET A 29 -8.26 4.88 -6.75
CA MET A 29 -9.27 5.00 -7.82
C MET A 29 -8.92 6.09 -8.83
N ILE A 30 -8.46 7.26 -8.38
CA ILE A 30 -8.04 8.35 -9.28
C ILE A 30 -6.87 7.89 -10.16
N VAL A 31 -5.86 7.25 -9.57
CA VAL A 31 -4.69 6.75 -10.31
C VAL A 31 -5.10 5.70 -11.34
N ALA A 32 -5.91 4.70 -10.94
CA ALA A 32 -6.37 3.62 -11.80
C ALA A 32 -7.24 4.08 -12.98
N ASN A 33 -7.96 5.20 -12.83
CA ASN A 33 -8.82 5.76 -13.89
C ASN A 33 -8.14 6.90 -14.67
N SER A 34 -6.84 7.12 -14.49
CA SER A 34 -6.08 8.19 -15.14
C SER A 34 -5.07 7.65 -16.15
N ALA A 35 -4.41 8.55 -16.90
CA ALA A 35 -3.30 8.22 -17.79
C ALA A 35 -2.09 7.58 -17.08
N LEU A 36 -2.04 7.60 -15.74
CA LEU A 36 -1.03 6.93 -14.93
C LEU A 36 -1.28 5.42 -14.78
N ASN A 37 -2.46 4.92 -15.15
CA ASN A 37 -2.85 3.52 -14.99
C ASN A 37 -1.83 2.52 -15.58
N PRO A 38 -1.29 2.69 -16.81
CA PRO A 38 -0.31 1.75 -17.35
C PRO A 38 0.98 1.66 -16.53
N TYR A 39 1.43 2.78 -15.94
CA TYR A 39 2.60 2.81 -15.07
C TYR A 39 2.30 2.16 -13.72
N TYR A 40 1.11 2.41 -13.18
CA TYR A 40 0.63 1.81 -11.94
C TYR A 40 0.52 0.28 -12.05
N GLU A 41 -0.14 -0.21 -13.10
CA GLU A 41 -0.27 -1.64 -13.41
C GLU A 41 1.08 -2.30 -13.71
N SER A 42 1.96 -1.63 -14.48
CA SER A 42 3.30 -2.17 -14.75
C SER A 42 4.16 -2.27 -13.49
N PHE A 43 4.02 -1.33 -12.56
CA PHE A 43 4.75 -1.36 -11.29
C PHE A 43 4.23 -2.49 -10.39
N LEU A 44 2.90 -2.57 -10.20
CA LEU A 44 2.27 -3.60 -9.38
C LEU A 44 2.39 -5.01 -9.98
N GLY A 45 2.36 -5.12 -11.29
CA GLY A 45 2.55 -6.36 -12.04
C GLY A 45 4.00 -6.80 -12.18
N SER A 46 4.98 -5.98 -11.76
CA SER A 46 6.40 -6.34 -11.86
C SER A 46 6.69 -7.62 -11.09
N TYR A 47 7.39 -8.57 -11.70
CA TYR A 47 7.69 -9.85 -11.08
C TYR A 47 8.93 -9.73 -10.19
N LEU A 48 8.75 -9.99 -8.90
CA LEU A 48 9.82 -10.05 -7.93
C LEU A 48 10.11 -11.52 -7.60
N LYS A 49 11.35 -11.93 -7.88
CA LYS A 49 11.85 -13.30 -7.65
C LYS A 49 12.89 -13.28 -6.53
N ILE A 50 12.63 -14.04 -5.47
CA ILE A 50 13.59 -14.28 -4.39
C ILE A 50 13.94 -15.76 -4.42
N THR A 51 15.21 -16.08 -4.63
CA THR A 51 15.74 -17.46 -4.72
C THR A 51 16.93 -17.65 -3.80
N ILE A 52 17.00 -18.83 -3.18
CA ILE A 52 18.14 -19.28 -2.38
C ILE A 52 18.51 -20.67 -2.90
N ASN A 53 19.73 -20.84 -3.41
CA ASN A 53 20.20 -22.10 -4.03
C ASN A 53 19.25 -22.65 -5.11
N ASP A 54 18.90 -21.83 -6.11
CA ASP A 54 18.02 -22.15 -7.25
C ASP A 54 16.57 -22.52 -6.93
N VAL A 55 16.21 -22.68 -5.66
CA VAL A 55 14.83 -22.83 -5.20
C VAL A 55 14.34 -21.48 -4.70
N GLY A 56 13.18 -21.03 -5.17
CA GLY A 56 12.66 -19.73 -4.78
C GLY A 56 11.24 -19.47 -5.23
N LEU A 57 10.76 -18.31 -4.84
CA LEU A 57 9.41 -17.85 -5.11
C LEU A 57 9.46 -16.66 -6.06
N SER A 58 8.71 -16.77 -7.16
CA SER A 58 8.47 -15.67 -8.08
C SER A 58 7.01 -15.32 -8.06
N LYS A 59 6.70 -14.07 -7.72
CA LYS A 59 5.34 -13.55 -7.68
C LYS A 59 5.32 -12.10 -8.17
N PRO A 60 4.21 -11.64 -8.77
CA PRO A 60 3.96 -10.22 -8.98
C PRO A 60 4.09 -9.42 -7.69
N LEU A 61 4.53 -8.17 -7.80
CA LEU A 61 4.77 -7.27 -6.68
C LEU A 61 3.49 -7.03 -5.86
N ILE A 62 2.34 -6.95 -6.52
CA ILE A 62 1.03 -6.83 -5.87
C ILE A 62 0.76 -7.97 -4.87
N LEU A 63 1.17 -9.20 -5.18
CA LEU A 63 0.99 -10.34 -4.27
C LEU A 63 1.94 -10.25 -3.07
N TRP A 64 3.19 -9.83 -3.30
CA TRP A 64 4.13 -9.57 -2.21
C TRP A 64 3.63 -8.50 -1.25
N ILE A 65 3.08 -7.40 -1.78
CA ILE A 65 2.51 -6.31 -0.98
C ILE A 65 1.30 -6.81 -0.18
N ASN A 66 0.39 -7.57 -0.81
CA ASN A 66 -0.80 -8.09 -0.13
C ASN A 66 -0.42 -9.07 0.99
N ASP A 67 0.41 -10.07 0.69
CA ASP A 67 0.88 -11.07 1.65
C ASP A 67 1.62 -10.38 2.83
N GLY A 68 2.47 -9.39 2.55
CA GLY A 68 3.23 -8.65 3.55
C GLY A 68 2.37 -7.76 4.45
N LEU A 69 1.45 -6.98 3.87
CA LEU A 69 0.55 -6.13 4.65
C LEU A 69 -0.41 -6.97 5.51
N MET A 70 -0.92 -8.08 4.98
CA MET A 70 -1.77 -9.01 5.73
C MET A 70 -1.02 -9.68 6.88
N ALA A 71 0.25 -10.05 6.68
CA ALA A 71 1.07 -10.61 7.74
C ALA A 71 1.23 -9.63 8.91
N VAL A 72 1.45 -8.33 8.65
CA VAL A 72 1.51 -7.30 9.70
C VAL A 72 0.15 -7.08 10.35
N PHE A 73 -0.93 -7.01 9.55
CA PHE A 73 -2.28 -6.80 10.06
C PHE A 73 -2.74 -7.90 11.03
N PHE A 74 -2.45 -9.16 10.73
CA PHE A 74 -2.79 -10.28 11.60
C PHE A 74 -1.84 -10.46 12.78
N PHE A 75 -0.65 -9.88 12.72
CA PHE A 75 0.33 -9.96 13.80
C PHE A 75 0.05 -8.97 14.95
N LEU A 76 -0.46 -7.77 14.61
CA LEU A 76 -0.81 -6.72 15.57
C LEU A 76 -2.16 -7.01 16.27
#